data_AF-A0A2A4C4Z5-F1
#
_entry.id   AF-A0A2A4C4Z5-F1
#
_cell.length_a   1.000
_cell.length_b   1.000
_cell.length_c   1.000
_cell.angle_alpha   90.00
_cell.angle_beta   90.00
_cell.angle_gamma   90.00
#
_symmetry.space_group_name_H-M   'P 1'
#
loop_
_entity.id
_entity.type
_entity.pdbx_description
1 polymer ?
#
loop_
_entity_poly.entity_id
_entity_poly.type
_entity_poly.pdbx_seq_one_letter_code
_entity_poly.pdbx_strand_id
1 'polypeptide(L)'
;MLDLVRQGRKEVAYFHFMREVDGQSLSTILSPTWRFSERNVRLLSNDVELIATLSEQGLHPTPPWITLYEFGPVLHISQGDPHYWLNYVWDSFWESLSLDEQTSFLEEGRKETGAYISAEDWELWVESIRMRDARFRKLED
;
A
#
# COMPACT_ATOMS: atom_id res chain seq x y z
N MET A 1 -13.70 -2.49 9.88
CA MET A 1 -13.63 -2.48 8.40
C MET A 1 -14.99 -2.60 7.71
N LEU A 2 -15.77 -3.67 7.88
CA LEU A 2 -17.07 -3.82 7.17
C LEU A 2 -18.04 -2.66 7.47
N ASP A 3 -18.08 -2.19 8.72
CA ASP A 3 -18.94 -1.06 9.10
C ASP A 3 -18.51 0.25 8.43
N LEU A 4 -17.21 0.47 8.25
CA LEU A 4 -16.68 1.64 7.51
C LEU A 4 -17.08 1.60 6.04
N VAL A 5 -16.98 0.42 5.42
CA VAL A 5 -17.38 0.24 4.01
C VAL A 5 -18.88 0.53 3.85
N ARG A 6 -19.72 0.12 4.82
CA ARG A 6 -21.16 0.36 4.80
C ARG A 6 -21.55 1.83 5.00
N GLN A 7 -20.75 2.63 5.69
CA GLN A 7 -21.07 4.02 5.97
C GLN A 7 -21.20 4.83 4.67
N GLY A 8 -22.39 5.35 4.41
CA GLY A 8 -22.67 6.17 3.23
C GLY A 8 -22.69 5.39 1.90
N ARG A 9 -22.69 4.06 1.93
CA ARG A 9 -22.71 3.20 0.72
C ARG A 9 -23.89 2.24 0.77
N LYS A 10 -24.53 2.03 -0.37
CA LYS A 10 -25.62 1.06 -0.54
C LYS A 10 -25.06 -0.27 -1.01
N GLU A 11 -25.42 -1.36 -0.34
CA GLU A 11 -25.12 -2.71 -0.83
C GLU A 11 -26.02 -3.03 -2.04
N VAL A 12 -25.42 -3.28 -3.20
CA VAL A 12 -26.12 -3.57 -4.47
C VAL A 12 -26.01 -5.03 -4.90
N ALA A 13 -24.99 -5.72 -4.40
CA ALA A 13 -24.85 -7.18 -4.47
C ALA A 13 -24.05 -7.66 -3.26
N TYR A 14 -23.94 -8.98 -3.08
CA TYR A 14 -23.24 -9.56 -1.93
C TYR A 14 -21.81 -9.02 -1.83
N PHE A 15 -21.52 -8.28 -0.74
CA PHE A 15 -20.24 -7.60 -0.54
C PHE A 15 -19.83 -6.61 -1.64
N HIS A 16 -20.80 -6.08 -2.38
CA HIS A 16 -20.61 -5.03 -3.37
C HIS A 16 -21.41 -3.79 -2.95
N PHE A 17 -20.69 -2.71 -2.69
CA PHE A 17 -21.22 -1.45 -2.19
C PHE A 17 -21.02 -0.34 -3.22
N MET A 18 -22.03 0.50 -3.39
CA MET A 18 -21.96 1.68 -4.24
C MET A 18 -22.27 2.97 -3.48
N ARG A 19 -21.62 4.05 -3.87
CA ARG A 19 -21.87 5.42 -3.42
C ARG A 19 -21.88 6.34 -4.61
N GLU A 20 -22.83 7.27 -4.64
CA GLU A 20 -22.84 8.35 -5.64
C GLU A 20 -22.22 9.60 -5.02
N VAL A 21 -21.24 10.19 -5.70
CA VAL A 21 -20.62 11.46 -5.33
C VAL A 21 -20.53 12.30 -6.60
N ASP A 22 -21.12 13.51 -6.58
CA ASP A 22 -21.13 14.43 -7.73
C ASP A 22 -21.58 13.80 -9.07
N GLY A 23 -22.51 12.85 -8.99
CA GLY A 23 -23.03 12.11 -10.15
C GLY A 23 -22.11 11.01 -10.69
N GLN A 24 -21.03 10.68 -9.97
CA GLN A 24 -20.15 9.55 -10.24
C GLN A 24 -20.44 8.38 -9.30
N SER A 25 -20.62 7.20 -9.89
CA SER A 25 -20.75 5.94 -9.15
C SER A 25 -19.39 5.44 -8.69
N LEU A 26 -19.18 5.43 -7.38
CA LEU A 26 -18.08 4.77 -6.71
C LEU A 26 -18.52 3.36 -6.31
N SER A 27 -17.62 2.39 -6.49
CA SER A 27 -17.84 0.95 -6.29
C SER A 27 -16.78 0.40 -5.36
N THR A 28 -17.22 -0.41 -4.41
CA THR A 28 -16.35 -1.13 -3.47
C THR A 28 -16.79 -2.58 -3.38
N ILE A 29 -15.87 -3.50 -3.62
CA ILE A 29 -16.10 -4.94 -3.53
C ILE A 29 -15.22 -5.52 -2.42
N LEU A 30 -15.82 -6.31 -1.53
CA LEU A 30 -15.11 -7.07 -0.51
C LEU A 30 -15.10 -8.56 -0.86
N SER A 31 -13.94 -9.21 -0.66
CA SER A 31 -13.82 -10.66 -0.76
C SER A 31 -13.21 -11.20 0.54
N PRO A 32 -14.04 -11.59 1.52
CA PRO A 32 -13.57 -12.22 2.73
C PRO A 32 -13.29 -13.71 2.53
N THR A 33 -12.19 -14.19 3.07
CA THR A 33 -11.81 -15.60 3.12
C THR A 33 -11.33 -15.98 4.52
N TRP A 34 -11.66 -17.19 4.96
CA TRP A 34 -11.17 -17.73 6.23
C TRP A 34 -9.81 -18.41 6.02
N ARG A 35 -8.79 -17.93 6.72
CA ARG A 35 -7.41 -18.43 6.68
C ARG A 35 -6.76 -18.23 8.04
N PHE A 36 -5.94 -19.18 8.49
CA PHE A 36 -5.15 -19.07 9.72
C PHE A 36 -5.97 -18.74 10.98
N SER A 37 -7.16 -19.33 11.13
CA SER A 37 -8.11 -19.03 12.22
C SER A 37 -8.62 -17.58 12.26
N GLU A 38 -8.35 -16.80 11.21
CA GLU A 38 -8.75 -15.42 11.07
C GLU A 38 -9.47 -15.18 9.73
N ARG A 39 -10.00 -13.97 9.56
CA ARG A 39 -10.72 -13.54 8.37
C ARG A 39 -9.84 -12.59 7.56
N ASN A 40 -9.24 -13.11 6.49
CA ASN A 40 -8.51 -12.30 5.52
C ASN A 40 -9.53 -11.63 4.58
N VAL A 41 -9.47 -10.31 4.43
CA VAL A 41 -10.41 -9.58 3.58
C VAL A 41 -9.66 -8.80 2.51
N ARG A 42 -10.01 -9.06 1.26
CA ARG A 42 -9.53 -8.31 0.10
C ARG A 42 -10.54 -7.22 -0.23
N LEU A 43 -10.05 -6.04 -0.60
CA LEU A 43 -10.83 -4.87 -0.94
C LEU A 43 -10.43 -4.40 -2.33
N LEU A 44 -11.41 -4.25 -3.23
CA LEU A 44 -11.24 -3.55 -4.50
C LEU A 44 -12.17 -2.35 -4.52
N SER A 45 -11.62 -1.14 -4.55
CA SER A 45 -12.41 0.09 -4.47
C SER A 45 -11.82 1.19 -5.36
N ASN A 46 -12.70 1.99 -5.96
CA ASN A 46 -12.34 3.27 -6.58
C ASN A 46 -12.78 4.48 -5.72
N ASP A 47 -13.23 4.25 -4.48
CA ASP A 47 -13.62 5.28 -3.53
C ASP A 47 -12.39 5.75 -2.74
N VAL A 48 -11.79 6.85 -3.17
CA VAL A 48 -10.54 7.39 -2.59
C VAL A 48 -10.74 7.82 -1.13
N GLU A 49 -11.91 8.37 -0.77
CA GLU A 49 -12.22 8.74 0.61
C GLU A 49 -12.27 7.52 1.53
N LEU A 50 -12.82 6.39 1.04
CA LEU A 50 -12.78 5.12 1.77
C LEU A 50 -11.34 4.68 2.02
N ILE A 51 -10.50 4.71 0.98
CA ILE A 51 -9.10 4.28 1.08
C ILE A 51 -8.34 5.16 2.09
N ALA A 52 -8.54 6.49 2.04
CA ALA A 52 -7.95 7.41 3.00
C ALA A 52 -8.40 7.12 4.44
N THR A 53 -9.71 6.93 4.66
CA THR A 53 -10.26 6.60 5.98
C THR A 53 -9.70 5.27 6.52
N LEU A 54 -9.54 4.27 5.65
CA LEU A 54 -8.95 2.99 6.03
C LEU A 54 -7.48 3.16 6.42
N SER A 55 -6.73 3.97 5.69
CA SER A 55 -5.34 4.32 6.01
C SER A 55 -5.22 4.98 7.38
N GLU A 56 -6.07 5.97 7.69
CA GLU A 56 -6.14 6.62 9.02
C GLU A 56 -6.44 5.62 10.16
N GLN A 57 -7.13 4.52 9.86
CA GLN A 57 -7.43 3.45 10.82
C GLN A 57 -6.35 2.36 10.92
N GLY A 58 -5.19 2.54 10.28
CA GLY A 58 -4.10 1.58 10.33
C GLY A 58 -4.16 0.50 9.24
N LEU A 59 -5.06 0.62 8.25
CA LEU A 59 -5.12 -0.27 7.09
C LEU A 59 -4.34 0.37 5.95
N HIS A 60 -3.02 0.21 5.99
CA HIS A 60 -2.11 0.78 5.01
C HIS A 60 -2.08 -0.12 3.77
N PRO A 61 -1.88 0.43 2.55
CA PRO A 61 -1.49 -0.39 1.41
C PRO A 61 -0.23 -1.19 1.74
N THR A 62 -0.10 -2.38 1.16
CA THR A 62 1.06 -3.23 1.40
C THR A 62 2.34 -2.45 1.11
N PRO A 63 3.30 -2.40 2.06
CA PRO A 63 4.56 -1.72 1.85
C PRO A 63 5.23 -2.13 0.52
N PRO A 64 6.02 -1.25 -0.10
CA PRO A 64 6.57 -1.49 -1.42
C PRO A 64 7.47 -2.72 -1.53
N TRP A 65 8.11 -3.19 -0.45
CA TRP A 65 8.84 -4.46 -0.46
C TRP A 65 7.94 -5.70 -0.63
N ILE A 66 6.63 -5.53 -0.43
CA ILE A 66 5.60 -6.54 -0.74
C ILE A 66 5.06 -6.35 -2.17
N THR A 67 5.08 -5.12 -2.69
CA THR A 67 4.53 -4.74 -4.01
C THR A 67 5.57 -4.84 -5.15
N LEU A 68 6.86 -4.68 -4.84
CA LEU A 68 8.03 -4.71 -5.72
C LEU A 68 8.88 -5.97 -5.44
N TYR A 69 8.29 -7.14 -5.66
CA TYR A 69 8.93 -8.45 -5.43
C TYR A 69 10.17 -8.71 -6.32
N GLU A 70 10.42 -7.88 -7.33
CA GLU A 70 11.60 -7.96 -8.19
C GLU A 70 12.91 -7.64 -7.43
N PHE A 71 12.80 -7.10 -6.21
CA PHE A 71 13.91 -6.75 -5.32
C PHE A 71 13.83 -7.40 -3.91
N GLY A 72 12.98 -8.42 -3.69
CA GLY A 72 12.81 -9.06 -2.37
C GLY A 72 12.45 -10.55 -2.43
N PRO A 73 12.78 -11.37 -1.40
CA PRO A 73 12.86 -12.82 -1.55
C PRO A 73 11.54 -13.62 -1.49
N VAL A 74 10.32 -13.06 -1.41
CA VAL A 74 9.08 -13.89 -1.32
C VAL A 74 7.83 -13.34 -2.03
N LEU A 75 7.30 -14.22 -2.89
CA LEU A 75 5.98 -14.42 -3.55
C LEU A 75 4.74 -13.56 -3.17
N HIS A 76 4.35 -12.72 -4.13
CA HIS A 76 3.01 -12.35 -4.67
C HIS A 76 1.74 -12.48 -3.81
N ILE A 77 1.06 -11.34 -3.54
CA ILE A 77 -0.33 -10.99 -3.97
C ILE A 77 -0.47 -9.44 -3.98
N SER A 78 -0.01 -8.73 -5.03
CA SER A 78 -0.47 -7.35 -5.27
C SER A 78 -1.71 -7.40 -6.16
N GLN A 79 -2.81 -6.76 -5.74
CA GLN A 79 -3.98 -6.57 -6.62
C GLN A 79 -3.76 -5.30 -7.44
N GLY A 80 -3.46 -5.43 -8.73
CA GLY A 80 -3.31 -4.31 -9.67
C GLY A 80 -2.00 -4.34 -10.45
N ASP A 81 -1.85 -3.39 -11.37
CA ASP A 81 -0.61 -3.22 -12.14
C ASP A 81 0.50 -2.68 -11.21
N PRO A 82 1.61 -3.43 -11.03
CA PRO A 82 2.74 -2.97 -10.21
C PRO A 82 3.29 -1.62 -10.66
N HIS A 83 3.29 -1.33 -11.95
CA HIS A 83 3.72 -0.03 -12.47
C HIS A 83 2.75 1.09 -12.09
N TYR A 84 1.45 0.79 -12.02
CA TYR A 84 0.47 1.78 -11.57
C TYR A 84 0.70 2.15 -10.11
N TRP A 85 0.84 1.16 -9.23
CA TRP A 85 1.13 1.40 -7.81
C TRP A 85 2.42 2.17 -7.60
N LEU A 86 3.47 1.79 -8.34
CA LEU A 86 4.75 2.45 -8.27
C LEU A 86 4.66 3.92 -8.70
N ASN A 87 4.14 4.17 -9.90
CA ASN A 87 4.20 5.49 -10.53
C ASN A 87 3.17 6.49 -9.98
N TYR A 88 1.98 6.02 -9.57
CA TYR A 88 0.87 6.91 -9.20
C TYR A 88 0.61 6.98 -7.70
N VAL A 89 1.12 6.04 -6.91
CA VAL A 89 0.92 6.03 -5.45
C VAL A 89 2.26 6.16 -4.74
N TRP A 90 3.19 5.24 -5.00
CA TRP A 90 4.44 5.16 -4.26
C TRP A 90 5.36 6.34 -4.52
N ASP A 91 5.66 6.66 -5.78
CA ASP A 91 6.60 7.74 -6.11
C ASP A 91 6.11 9.09 -5.56
N SER A 92 4.81 9.39 -5.68
CA SER A 92 4.22 10.62 -5.11
C SER A 92 4.28 10.67 -3.58
N PHE A 93 4.01 9.55 -2.90
CA PHE A 93 4.19 9.47 -1.44
C PHE A 93 5.65 9.67 -1.04
N TRP A 94 6.57 8.94 -1.68
CA TRP A 94 7.99 8.98 -1.35
C TRP A 94 8.59 10.37 -1.55
N GLU A 95 8.29 11.03 -2.66
CA GLU A 95 8.75 12.39 -2.94
C GLU A 95 8.13 13.44 -2.01
N SER A 96 6.92 13.19 -1.48
CA SER A 96 6.28 14.09 -0.51
C SER A 96 7.00 14.14 0.84
N LEU A 97 7.75 13.09 1.19
CA LEU A 97 8.53 13.04 2.43
C LEU A 97 9.81 13.88 2.34
N SER A 98 10.20 14.47 3.47
CA SER A 98 11.55 14.98 3.67
C SER A 98 12.57 13.83 3.79
N LEU A 99 13.87 14.13 3.64
CA LEU A 99 14.93 13.11 3.72
C LEU A 99 15.01 12.44 5.11
N ASP A 100 14.71 13.19 6.17
CA ASP A 100 14.66 12.68 7.55
C ASP A 100 13.45 11.77 7.76
N GLU A 101 12.29 12.12 7.18
CA GLU A 101 11.09 11.29 7.20
C GLU A 101 11.29 10.01 6.38
N GLN A 102 11.93 10.08 5.22
CA GLN A 102 12.31 8.90 4.43
C GLN A 102 13.25 7.99 5.24
N THR A 103 14.23 8.57 5.93
CA THR A 103 15.15 7.80 6.78
C THR A 103 14.41 7.11 7.92
N SER A 104 13.53 7.83 8.62
CA SER A 104 12.71 7.28 9.71
C SER A 104 11.79 6.16 9.22
N PHE A 105 11.19 6.33 8.03
CA PHE A 105 10.34 5.31 7.40
C PHE A 105 11.12 4.01 7.13
N LEU A 106 12.35 4.12 6.62
CA LEU A 106 13.21 2.96 6.37
C LEU A 106 13.66 2.29 7.68
N GLU A 107 14.03 3.06 8.70
CA GLU A 107 14.43 2.50 10.00
C GLU A 107 13.30 1.68 10.65
N GLU A 108 12.07 2.18 10.57
CA GLU A 108 10.90 1.45 11.09
C GLU A 108 10.63 0.19 10.25
N GLY A 109 10.66 0.32 8.92
CA GLY A 109 10.53 -0.83 8.02
C GLY A 109 11.58 -1.91 8.27
N ARG A 110 12.82 -1.54 8.64
CA ARG A 110 13.86 -2.53 8.96
C ARG A 110 13.52 -3.34 10.21
N LYS A 111 12.96 -2.71 11.24
CA LYS A 111 12.56 -3.40 12.48
C LYS A 111 11.48 -4.45 12.19
N GLU A 112 10.54 -4.12 11.31
CA GLU A 112 9.42 -5.00 10.95
C GLU A 112 9.83 -6.15 10.00
N THR A 113 10.81 -5.92 9.15
CA THR A 113 11.19 -6.84 8.07
C THR A 113 12.36 -7.77 8.41
N GLY A 114 13.09 -7.50 9.50
CA GLY A 114 14.29 -8.25 9.87
C GLY A 114 14.10 -9.76 10.04
N ALA A 115 12.86 -10.22 10.26
CA ALA A 115 12.53 -11.64 10.38
C ALA A 115 12.47 -12.39 9.03
N TYR A 116 12.32 -11.69 7.90
CA TYR A 116 12.07 -12.32 6.58
C TYR A 116 12.79 -11.65 5.41
N ILE A 117 13.52 -10.55 5.63
CA ILE A 117 14.42 -9.93 4.64
C ILE A 117 15.84 -9.98 5.21
N SER A 118 16.76 -10.56 4.44
CA SER A 118 18.18 -10.60 4.82
C SER A 118 18.75 -9.18 4.94
N ALA A 119 19.86 -9.01 5.67
CA ALA A 119 20.49 -7.70 5.77
C ALA A 119 20.97 -7.19 4.39
N GLU A 120 21.52 -8.09 3.57
CA GLU A 120 22.02 -7.80 2.23
C GLU A 120 20.89 -7.38 1.27
N ASP A 121 19.78 -8.13 1.24
CA ASP A 121 18.62 -7.77 0.40
C ASP A 121 18.01 -6.44 0.84
N TRP A 122 17.98 -6.19 2.15
CA TRP A 122 17.47 -4.92 2.68
C TRP A 122 18.33 -3.74 2.25
N GLU A 123 19.66 -3.87 2.30
CA GLU A 123 20.59 -2.83 1.86
C GLU A 123 20.44 -2.52 0.37
N LEU A 124 20.41 -3.56 -0.48
CA LEU A 124 20.18 -3.43 -1.93
C LEU A 124 18.83 -2.74 -2.23
N TRP A 125 17.80 -3.09 -1.48
CA TRP A 125 16.49 -2.47 -1.63
C TRP A 125 16.50 -0.99 -1.21
N VAL A 126 17.09 -0.65 -0.07
CA VAL A 126 17.25 0.75 0.39
C VAL A 126 17.99 1.58 -0.65
N GLU A 127 19.10 1.05 -1.18
CA GLU A 127 19.87 1.70 -2.23
C GLU A 127 19.00 1.97 -3.47
N SER A 128 18.26 0.96 -3.93
CA SER A 128 17.38 1.08 -5.09
C SER A 128 16.33 2.18 -4.93
N ILE A 129 15.78 2.37 -3.73
CA ILE A 129 14.76 3.38 -3.46
C ILE A 129 15.38 4.77 -3.33
N ARG A 130 16.49 4.90 -2.60
CA ARG A 130 17.18 6.19 -2.47
C ARG A 130 17.66 6.71 -3.82
N MET A 131 18.20 5.83 -4.67
CA MET A 131 18.63 6.19 -6.01
C MET A 131 17.49 6.61 -6.95
N ARG A 132 16.24 6.29 -6.63
CA ARG A 132 15.09 6.81 -7.39
C ARG A 132 14.79 8.27 -7.06
N ASP A 133 15.02 8.70 -5.82
CA ASP A 133 14.87 10.10 -5.43
C ASP A 133 16.06 10.94 -5.93
N ALA A 134 15.78 11.94 -6.77
CA ALA A 134 16.82 12.81 -7.32
C ALA A 134 17.55 13.63 -6.24
N ARG A 135 16.96 13.81 -5.06
CA ARG A 135 17.57 14.53 -3.93
C ARG A 135 18.70 13.73 -3.30
N PHE A 136 18.56 12.41 -3.20
CA PHE A 136 19.61 11.53 -2.69
C PHE A 136 20.80 11.43 -3.67
N ARG A 137 20.53 11.39 -4.97
CA ARG A 137 21.56 11.39 -6.01
C ARG A 137 22.47 12.63 -5.98
N LYS A 138 21.93 13.78 -5.56
CA LYS A 138 22.70 15.05 -5.46
C LYS A 138 23.55 15.16 -4.19
N LEU A 139 23.39 14.25 -3.23
CA LEU A 139 24.15 14.25 -1.98
C LEU A 139 25.42 13.38 -2.09
N GLU A 140 25.53 12.56 -3.14
CA GLU A 140 26.70 11.70 -3.42
C GLU A 140 27.71 12.33 -4.41
N ASP A 141 27.37 13.47 -5.02
CA ASP A 141 28.25 14.32 -5.87
C ASP A 141 28.90 15.47 -5.06
#